data_AF-A0A4U9HRI6-F1
#
_entry.id   AF-A0A4U9HRI6-F1
#
_cell.length_a   1.000
_cell.length_b   1.000
_cell.length_c   1.000
_cell.angle_alpha   90.00
_cell.angle_beta   90.00
_cell.angle_gamma   90.00
#
_symmetry.space_group_name_H-M   'P 1'
#
loop_
_entity.id
_entity.type
_entity.pdbx_description
1 polymer ?
#
loop_
_entity_poly.entity_id
_entity_poly.type
_entity_poly.pdbx_seq_one_letter_code
_entity_poly.pdbx_strand_id
1 'polypeptide(L)'
;MTTYDTNKPLGSTGPEELFDNAQNMDFALNDITKVIWKDRFGRNRKTLWGLEQDFNTQLISQQQRFDYFIQNSGYKFIGEYTSGPLTIQDYNQIIRYENEFWKLNASTTPAVYYYRE
;
A
#
# COMPACT_ATOMS: atom_id res chain seq x y z
N MET A 1 14.64 -17.41 20.77
CA MET A 1 15.52 -18.09 21.75
C MET A 1 14.67 -19.18 22.38
N THR A 2 15.24 -20.34 22.61
CA THR A 2 14.62 -21.50 23.27
C THR A 2 15.64 -22.03 24.27
N THR A 3 15.22 -22.32 25.49
CA THR A 3 16.11 -22.74 26.58
C THR A 3 16.41 -24.24 26.48
N TYR A 4 15.41 -25.05 26.12
CA TYR A 4 15.55 -26.50 26.09
C TYR A 4 15.78 -27.06 24.68
N ASP A 5 15.31 -26.34 23.66
CA ASP A 5 15.51 -26.65 22.23
C ASP A 5 15.21 -28.12 21.88
N THR A 6 14.10 -28.63 22.42
CA THR A 6 13.80 -30.07 22.40
C THR A 6 13.46 -30.62 21.00
N ASN A 7 13.24 -29.73 20.03
CA ASN A 7 12.86 -30.01 18.65
C ASN A 7 11.69 -31.01 18.49
N LYS A 8 10.82 -31.08 19.51
CA LYS A 8 9.62 -31.92 19.47
C LYS A 8 8.57 -31.33 18.52
N PRO A 9 7.73 -32.19 17.88
CA PRO A 9 6.73 -31.74 16.91
C PRO A 9 5.72 -30.75 17.52
N LEU A 10 5.00 -30.02 16.66
CA LEU A 10 3.86 -29.21 17.06
C LEU A 10 2.83 -30.04 17.83
N GLY A 11 2.25 -29.47 18.88
CA GLY A 11 1.29 -30.16 19.75
C GLY A 11 1.91 -30.99 20.87
N SER A 12 3.24 -31.06 20.97
CA SER A 12 3.91 -31.67 22.13
C SER A 12 3.67 -30.84 23.40
N THR A 13 3.40 -31.52 24.51
CA THR A 13 2.97 -30.91 25.78
C THR A 13 3.92 -31.23 26.94
N GLY A 14 5.17 -31.64 26.67
CA GLY A 14 6.16 -31.80 27.72
C GLY A 14 6.49 -30.45 28.36
N PRO A 15 6.91 -30.44 29.64
CA PRO A 15 7.15 -29.20 30.37
C PRO A 15 8.21 -28.31 29.70
N GLU A 16 9.24 -28.92 29.09
CA GLU A 16 10.27 -28.22 28.32
C GLU A 16 9.69 -27.55 27.07
N GLU A 17 8.80 -28.23 26.34
CA GLU A 17 8.14 -27.65 25.16
C GLU A 17 7.23 -26.50 25.53
N LEU A 18 6.47 -26.63 26.62
CA LEU A 18 5.59 -25.57 27.10
C LEU A 18 6.40 -24.34 27.51
N PHE A 19 7.54 -24.53 28.17
CA PHE A 19 8.45 -23.44 28.53
C PHE A 19 9.00 -22.73 27.29
N ASP A 20 9.53 -23.50 26.32
CA ASP A 20 10.07 -22.93 25.09
C ASP A 20 8.99 -22.21 24.29
N ASN A 21 7.77 -22.77 24.17
CA ASN A 21 6.64 -22.11 23.53
C ASN A 21 6.31 -20.77 24.20
N ALA A 22 6.29 -20.72 25.54
CA ALA A 22 5.99 -19.51 26.29
C ALA A 22 7.07 -18.42 26.09
N GLN A 23 8.35 -18.77 26.18
CA GLN A 23 9.46 -17.84 25.92
C GLN A 23 9.43 -17.32 24.48
N ASN A 24 9.12 -18.20 23.52
CA ASN A 24 9.05 -17.87 22.10
C ASN A 24 7.89 -16.89 21.84
N MET A 25 6.72 -17.13 22.44
CA MET A 25 5.54 -16.26 22.33
C MET A 25 5.74 -14.90 23.01
N ASP A 26 6.35 -14.87 24.20
CA ASP A 26 6.65 -13.63 24.93
C ASP A 26 7.50 -12.68 24.07
N PHE A 27 8.59 -13.20 23.48
CA PHE A 27 9.42 -12.42 22.57
C PHE A 27 8.66 -11.95 21.32
N ALA A 28 7.89 -12.86 20.70
CA ALA A 28 7.18 -12.57 19.46
C ALA A 28 6.16 -11.43 19.60
N LEU A 29 5.52 -11.32 20.77
CA LEU A 29 4.46 -10.35 21.03
C LEU A 29 4.96 -9.08 21.72
N ASN A 30 5.95 -9.18 22.62
CA ASN A 30 6.31 -8.06 23.50
C ASN A 30 7.59 -7.31 23.08
N ASP A 31 8.41 -7.83 22.16
CA ASP A 31 9.58 -7.06 21.67
C ASP A 31 9.12 -5.92 20.73
N ILE A 32 9.31 -4.68 21.18
CA ILE A 32 8.92 -3.44 20.48
C ILE A 32 10.07 -2.82 19.67
N THR A 33 11.15 -3.56 19.45
CA THR A 33 12.34 -3.02 18.76
C THR A 33 12.74 -3.89 17.57
N LYS A 34 12.65 -5.22 17.71
CA LYS A 34 13.04 -6.16 16.68
C LYS A 34 11.86 -6.49 15.80
N VAL A 35 12.05 -6.32 14.50
CA VAL A 35 11.04 -6.65 13.48
C VAL A 35 10.96 -8.16 13.24
N ILE A 36 12.08 -8.86 13.43
CA ILE A 36 12.21 -10.29 13.16
C ILE A 36 12.55 -11.01 14.45
N TRP A 37 11.87 -12.14 14.66
CA TRP A 37 12.21 -13.11 15.69
C TRP A 37 12.42 -14.48 15.07
N LYS A 38 13.12 -15.34 15.81
CA LYS A 38 13.36 -16.72 15.43
C LYS A 38 12.44 -17.62 16.24
N ASP A 39 11.57 -18.35 15.55
CA ASP A 39 10.62 -19.27 16.17
C ASP A 39 11.34 -20.48 16.81
N ARG A 40 10.59 -21.30 17.55
CA ARG A 40 11.14 -22.48 18.24
C ARG A 40 11.75 -23.54 17.33
N PHE A 41 11.58 -23.43 16.02
CA PHE A 41 12.17 -24.32 15.01
C PHE A 41 13.28 -23.63 14.22
N GLY A 42 13.74 -22.47 14.68
CA GLY A 42 14.81 -21.73 14.04
C GLY A 42 14.38 -20.89 12.82
N ARG A 43 13.09 -20.78 12.52
CA ARG A 43 12.59 -20.03 11.36
C ARG A 43 12.41 -18.56 11.70
N ASN A 44 12.82 -17.69 10.79
CA ASN A 44 12.59 -16.25 10.94
C ASN A 44 11.13 -15.90 10.65
N ARG A 45 10.52 -15.12 11.53
CA ARG A 45 9.14 -14.62 11.44
C ARG A 45 9.09 -13.16 11.89
N LYS A 46 8.00 -12.45 11.56
CA LYS A 46 7.77 -11.10 12.09
C LYS A 46 7.23 -11.16 13.51
N THR A 47 7.73 -10.26 14.36
CA THR A 47 7.14 -9.97 15.67
C THR A 47 5.84 -9.20 15.47
N LEU A 48 5.04 -9.03 16.54
CA LEU A 48 3.89 -8.13 16.50
C LEU A 48 4.32 -6.71 16.13
N TRP A 49 5.39 -6.19 16.73
CA TRP A 49 6.01 -4.92 16.37
C TRP A 49 6.35 -4.85 14.87
N GLY A 50 7.00 -5.88 14.34
CA GLY A 50 7.36 -5.94 12.92
C GLY A 50 6.15 -5.95 11.97
N LEU A 51 5.02 -6.52 12.40
CA LEU A 51 3.75 -6.46 11.67
C LEU A 51 3.10 -5.07 11.77
N GLU A 52 3.14 -4.43 12.95
CA GLU A 52 2.64 -3.07 13.15
C GLU A 52 3.39 -2.05 12.27
N GLN A 53 4.72 -2.18 12.14
CA GLN A 53 5.51 -1.32 11.27
C GLN A 53 5.13 -1.49 9.78
N ASP A 54 4.93 -2.72 9.32
CA ASP A 54 4.49 -2.97 7.95
C ASP A 54 3.09 -2.42 7.69
N PHE A 55 2.17 -2.62 8.65
CA PHE A 55 0.81 -2.12 8.57
C PHE A 55 0.78 -0.58 8.50
N ASN A 56 1.54 0.10 9.36
CA ASN A 56 1.67 1.55 9.33
C ASN A 56 2.25 2.04 8.00
N THR A 57 3.29 1.38 7.49
CA THR A 57 3.87 1.68 6.17
C THR A 57 2.83 1.52 5.07
N GLN A 58 2.04 0.46 5.13
CA GLN A 58 0.98 0.19 4.15
C GLN A 58 -0.11 1.27 4.18
N LEU A 59 -0.51 1.73 5.37
CA LEU A 59 -1.49 2.81 5.52
C LEU A 59 -0.98 4.14 4.96
N ILE A 60 0.26 4.52 5.28
CA ILE A 60 0.89 5.73 4.74
C ILE A 60 0.95 5.66 3.21
N SER A 61 1.36 4.51 2.67
CA SER A 61 1.45 4.30 1.23
C SER A 61 0.05 4.37 0.55
N GLN A 62 -0.99 3.86 1.20
CA GLN A 62 -2.37 3.99 0.73
C GLN A 62 -2.84 5.44 0.72
N GLN A 63 -2.59 6.18 1.81
CA GLN A 63 -2.92 7.60 1.91
C GLN A 63 -2.24 8.40 0.79
N GLN A 64 -0.95 8.21 0.58
CA GLN A 64 -0.20 8.91 -0.48
C GLN A 64 -0.74 8.61 -1.89
N ARG A 65 -1.05 7.33 -2.18
CA ARG A 65 -1.66 6.97 -3.47
C ARG A 65 -3.04 7.60 -3.65
N PHE A 66 -3.83 7.65 -2.59
CA PHE A 66 -5.14 8.28 -2.61
C PHE A 66 -5.02 9.79 -2.84
N ASP A 67 -4.14 10.48 -2.13
CA ASP A 67 -3.90 11.92 -2.31
C ASP A 67 -3.43 12.24 -3.73
N TYR A 68 -2.51 11.43 -4.26
CA TYR A 68 -2.05 11.55 -5.64
C TYR A 68 -3.19 11.34 -6.65
N PHE A 69 -4.04 10.34 -6.42
CA PHE A 69 -5.22 10.12 -7.25
C PHE A 69 -6.16 11.33 -7.19
N ILE A 70 -6.49 11.88 -6.02
CA ILE A 70 -7.36 13.05 -5.91
C ILE A 70 -6.78 14.27 -6.63
N GLN A 71 -5.48 14.56 -6.44
CA GLN A 71 -4.81 15.68 -7.12
C GLN A 71 -4.85 15.57 -8.65
N ASN A 72 -4.66 14.36 -9.19
CA ASN A 72 -4.60 14.14 -10.64
C ASN A 72 -5.97 13.82 -11.26
N SER A 73 -6.98 13.45 -10.47
CA SER A 73 -8.33 13.11 -10.97
C SER A 73 -9.26 14.32 -11.07
N GLY A 74 -8.93 15.43 -10.39
CA GLY A 74 -9.71 16.67 -10.43
C GLY A 74 -9.80 17.29 -11.83
N TYR A 75 -10.84 18.09 -12.08
CA TYR A 75 -11.02 18.75 -13.38
C TYR A 75 -9.89 19.74 -13.67
N LYS A 76 -9.26 19.60 -14.84
CA LYS A 76 -8.18 20.46 -15.34
C LYS A 76 -8.73 21.39 -16.42
N PHE A 77 -8.89 22.67 -16.10
CA PHE A 77 -9.28 23.66 -17.10
C PHE A 77 -8.14 23.89 -18.09
N ILE A 78 -8.40 23.67 -19.39
CA ILE A 78 -7.38 23.81 -20.45
C ILE A 78 -7.59 25.03 -21.35
N GLY A 79 -8.65 25.82 -21.13
CA GLY A 79 -8.87 27.10 -21.81
C GLY A 79 -10.29 27.30 -22.35
N GLU A 80 -10.51 28.47 -22.94
CA GLU A 80 -11.72 28.79 -23.69
C GLU A 80 -11.72 28.07 -25.04
N TYR A 81 -12.88 27.55 -25.44
CA TYR A 81 -13.07 27.12 -26.82
C TYR A 81 -13.12 28.33 -27.75
N THR A 82 -12.36 28.26 -28.83
CA THR A 82 -12.45 29.17 -29.98
C THR A 82 -12.64 28.34 -31.24
N SER A 83 -13.21 28.93 -32.30
CA SER A 83 -13.47 28.22 -33.56
C SER A 83 -12.15 27.66 -34.13
N GLY A 84 -12.03 26.33 -34.13
CA GLY A 84 -10.83 25.63 -34.54
C GLY A 84 -10.69 24.25 -33.88
N PRO A 85 -9.62 23.51 -34.20
CA PRO A 85 -9.35 22.22 -33.59
C PRO A 85 -8.97 22.40 -32.11
N LEU A 86 -9.66 21.68 -31.23
CA LEU A 86 -9.32 21.56 -29.82
C LEU A 86 -8.75 20.16 -29.57
N THR A 87 -7.68 20.08 -28.78
CA THR A 87 -7.12 18.80 -28.36
C THR A 87 -7.32 18.57 -26.87
N ILE A 88 -8.04 17.50 -26.54
CA ILE A 88 -8.19 17.00 -25.18
C ILE A 88 -7.34 15.75 -25.03
N GLN A 89 -6.42 15.77 -24.07
CA GLN A 89 -5.42 14.72 -23.85
C GLN A 89 -5.82 13.76 -22.71
N ASP A 90 -6.66 14.23 -21.78
CA ASP A 90 -7.11 13.44 -20.62
C ASP A 90 -8.61 13.62 -20.37
N TYR A 91 -9.25 12.62 -19.76
CA TYR A 91 -10.68 12.62 -19.44
C TYR A 91 -11.10 13.67 -18.41
N ASN A 92 -10.18 14.12 -17.55
CA ASN A 92 -10.45 15.14 -16.55
C ASN A 92 -10.22 16.56 -17.08
N GLN A 93 -9.82 16.74 -18.34
CA GLN A 93 -9.69 18.08 -18.91
C GLN A 93 -11.06 18.66 -19.27
N ILE A 94 -11.23 19.95 -18.97
CA ILE A 94 -12.45 20.71 -19.26
C ILE A 94 -12.14 21.99 -20.03
N ILE A 95 -13.04 22.37 -20.92
CA ILE A 95 -13.01 23.65 -21.65
C ILE A 95 -14.20 24.51 -21.23
N ARG A 96 -14.12 25.81 -21.49
CA ARG A 96 -15.26 26.72 -21.34
C ARG A 96 -15.73 27.21 -22.70
N TYR A 97 -17.03 27.18 -22.92
CA TYR A 97 -17.69 27.73 -24.11
C TYR A 97 -19.00 28.37 -23.67
N GLU A 98 -19.24 29.62 -24.09
CA GLU A 98 -20.45 30.38 -23.73
C GLU A 98 -20.75 30.37 -22.22
N ASN A 99 -19.70 30.51 -21.40
CA ASN A 99 -19.77 30.53 -19.94
C ASN A 99 -20.18 29.19 -19.28
N GLU A 100 -20.22 28.10 -20.05
CA GLU A 100 -20.43 26.73 -19.55
C GLU A 100 -19.18 25.87 -19.70
N PHE A 101 -18.99 24.93 -18.76
CA PHE A 101 -17.88 23.97 -18.82
C PHE A 101 -18.28 22.69 -19.54
N TRP A 102 -17.44 22.26 -20.48
CA TRP A 102 -17.62 21.05 -21.27
C TRP A 102 -16.48 20.08 -21.05
N LYS A 103 -16.78 18.78 -21.11
CA LYS A 103 -15.84 17.66 -20.98
C LYS A 103 -16.15 16.58 -21.99
N LEU A 104 -15.19 15.67 -22.22
CA LEU A 104 -15.46 14.46 -23.00
C LEU A 104 -16.51 13.59 -22.32
N ASN A 105 -17.38 12.99 -23.12
CA ASN A 105 -18.24 11.91 -22.67
C ASN A 105 -17.44 10.61 -22.51
N ALA A 106 -18.01 9.63 -21.82
CA ALA A 106 -17.33 8.37 -21.52
C ALA A 106 -17.03 7.50 -22.75
N SER A 107 -17.66 7.77 -23.90
CA SER A 107 -17.45 7.02 -25.14
C SER A 107 -16.40 7.65 -26.07
N THR A 108 -15.85 8.82 -25.72
CA THR A 108 -14.83 9.50 -26.54
C THR A 108 -13.44 9.23 -25.99
N THR A 109 -12.55 8.67 -26.81
CA THR A 109 -11.15 8.43 -26.43
C THR A 109 -10.32 9.72 -26.57
N PRO A 110 -9.60 10.18 -25.53
CA PRO A 110 -8.71 11.33 -25.61
C PRO A 110 -7.54 11.11 -26.59
N ALA A 111 -7.01 12.19 -27.15
CA ALA A 111 -5.88 12.11 -28.05
C ALA A 111 -4.59 11.78 -27.27
N VAL A 112 -3.90 10.69 -27.64
CA VAL A 112 -2.62 10.30 -27.07
C VAL A 112 -1.49 10.83 -27.95
N TYR A 113 -0.63 11.70 -27.42
CA TYR A 113 0.64 12.05 -28.08
C TYR A 113 1.75 11.15 -27.55
N TYR A 114 2.32 10.33 -28.44
CA TYR A 114 3.60 9.70 -28.17
C TYR A 114 4.70 10.76 -28.31
N TYR A 115 5.41 11.06 -27.23
CA TYR A 115 6.69 11.76 -27.34
C TYR A 115 7.61 10.86 -28.17
N ARG A 116 8.02 11.32 -29.36
CA ARG A 116 9.12 10.71 -30.08
C ARG A 116 10.40 11.18 -29.40
N GLU A 117 11.11 10.25 -28.76
CA GLU A 117 12.50 10.43 -28.34
C GLU A 117 13.42 10.59 -29.57
#